data_AF-A0A7S1KG19-F1
#
_entry.id   AF-A0A7S1KG19-F1
#
_cell.length_a   1.000
_cell.length_b   1.000
_cell.length_c   1.000
_cell.angle_alpha   90.00
_cell.angle_beta   90.00
_cell.angle_gamma   90.00
#
_symmetry.space_group_name_H-M   'P 1'
#
loop_
_entity.id
_entity.type
_entity.pdbx_description
1 polymer ?
#
loop_
_entity_poly.entity_id
_entity_poly.type
_entity_poly.pdbx_seq_one_letter_code
_entity_poly.pdbx_strand_id
1 'polypeptide(L)'
;AVDQLLEWNPKLIDAADKYDNTPLMGAAFGGHVEVMEVLYAKGGEELLKQTNNDNWTALHWAVWGAARHGNSAAVSQLLKWYPELLDIEDNDGKTPWDLAERYNEAEIGGIMANINKCQEIQF
;
A
#
# COMPACT_ATOMS: atom_id res chain seq x y z
N ALA A 1 19.16 7.07 -5.11
CA ALA A 1 19.44 6.31 -3.87
C ALA A 1 18.86 4.90 -3.94
N VAL A 2 17.55 4.73 -4.17
CA VAL A 2 16.91 3.41 -4.29
C VAL A 2 17.39 2.63 -5.53
N ASP A 3 17.51 3.28 -6.69
CA ASP A 3 17.99 2.62 -7.91
C ASP A 3 19.40 2.02 -7.78
N GLN A 4 20.34 2.80 -7.23
CA GLN A 4 21.71 2.34 -6.99
C GLN A 4 21.77 1.16 -6.01
N LEU A 5 20.88 1.15 -5.00
CA LEU A 5 20.82 0.05 -4.04
C LEU A 5 20.32 -1.25 -4.70
N LEU A 6 19.31 -1.15 -5.57
CA LEU A 6 18.76 -2.28 -6.31
C LEU A 6 19.69 -2.77 -7.43
N GLU A 7 20.52 -1.88 -7.99
CA GLU A 7 21.61 -2.28 -8.91
C GLU A 7 22.67 -3.13 -8.19
N TRP A 8 22.98 -2.81 -6.94
CA TRP A 8 23.98 -3.55 -6.16
C TRP A 8 23.43 -4.88 -5.61
N ASN A 9 22.15 -4.92 -5.25
CA ASN A 9 21.51 -6.16 -4.84
C ASN A 9 20.02 -6.17 -5.26
N PRO A 10 19.70 -6.77 -6.42
CA PRO A 10 18.33 -6.84 -6.91
C PRO A 10 17.36 -7.58 -5.98
N LYS A 11 17.88 -8.50 -5.14
CA LYS A 11 17.07 -9.26 -4.17
C LYS A 11 16.57 -8.42 -3.00
N LEU A 12 16.98 -7.16 -2.89
CA LEU A 12 16.46 -6.27 -1.87
C LEU A 12 15.06 -5.77 -2.20
N ILE A 13 14.58 -5.95 -3.44
CA ILE A 13 13.30 -5.41 -3.89
C ILE A 13 12.09 -6.06 -3.18
N ASP A 14 12.21 -7.33 -2.84
CA ASP A 14 11.23 -8.17 -2.14
C ASP A 14 11.78 -8.68 -0.79
N ALA A 15 12.87 -8.08 -0.30
CA ALA A 15 13.45 -8.49 0.97
C ALA A 15 12.51 -8.15 2.13
N ALA A 16 12.09 -9.18 2.85
CA ALA A 16 11.21 -9.05 3.99
C ALA A 16 12.01 -8.85 5.30
N ASP A 17 11.52 -8.00 6.19
CA ASP A 17 12.05 -7.90 7.55
C ASP A 17 11.58 -9.07 8.43
N LYS A 18 11.87 -9.05 9.74
CA LYS A 18 11.46 -10.11 10.67
C LYS A 18 9.94 -10.25 10.87
N TYR A 19 9.15 -9.32 10.36
CA TYR A 19 7.70 -9.32 10.38
C TYR A 19 7.12 -9.58 8.98
N ASP A 20 7.95 -9.94 8.01
CA ASP A 20 7.63 -10.06 6.59
C ASP A 20 7.19 -8.73 5.94
N ASN A 21 7.59 -7.59 6.50
CA ASN A 21 7.36 -6.31 5.83
C ASN A 21 8.33 -6.13 4.68
N THR A 22 7.79 -5.75 3.53
CA THR A 22 8.55 -5.52 2.30
C THR A 22 9.00 -4.05 2.23
N PRO A 23 9.98 -3.71 1.36
CA PRO A 23 10.37 -2.32 1.18
C PRO A 23 9.22 -1.45 0.69
N LEU A 24 8.29 -2.02 -0.10
CA LEU A 24 7.10 -1.33 -0.58
C LEU A 24 6.15 -0.97 0.56
N MET A 25 5.95 -1.88 1.54
CA MET A 25 5.14 -1.59 2.73
C MET A 25 5.75 -0.45 3.57
N GLY A 26 7.07 -0.46 3.76
CA GLY A 26 7.77 0.62 4.46
C GLY A 26 7.65 1.98 3.74
N ALA A 27 7.78 1.98 2.41
CA ALA A 27 7.60 3.19 1.60
C ALA A 27 6.14 3.70 1.63
N ALA A 28 5.17 2.79 1.58
CA ALA A 28 3.75 3.09 1.68
C ALA A 28 3.39 3.70 3.03
N PHE A 29 3.91 3.15 4.14
CA PHE A 29 3.75 3.72 5.48
C PHE A 29 4.27 5.15 5.59
N GLY A 30 5.45 5.43 5.01
CA GLY A 30 6.05 6.77 5.00
C GLY A 30 5.43 7.74 3.99
N GLY A 31 4.53 7.27 3.13
CA GLY A 31 3.97 8.07 2.04
C GLY A 31 5.00 8.47 0.97
N HIS A 32 6.06 7.66 0.79
CA HIS A 32 7.16 7.92 -0.14
C HIS A 32 6.83 7.41 -1.54
N VAL A 33 5.96 8.14 -2.25
CA VAL A 33 5.45 7.75 -3.56
C VAL A 33 6.56 7.51 -4.58
N GLU A 34 7.59 8.35 -4.63
CA GLU A 34 8.69 8.19 -5.59
C GLU A 34 9.47 6.89 -5.36
N VAL A 35 9.60 6.46 -4.10
CA VAL A 35 10.23 5.17 -3.76
C VAL A 35 9.32 4.02 -4.19
N MET A 36 8.01 4.13 -3.98
CA MET A 36 7.04 3.13 -4.42
C MET A 36 7.04 2.98 -5.94
N GLU A 37 7.14 4.08 -6.69
CA GLU A 37 7.19 4.05 -8.16
C GLU A 37 8.41 3.31 -8.68
N VAL A 38 9.59 3.56 -8.09
CA VAL A 38 10.83 2.84 -8.44
C VAL A 38 10.73 1.35 -8.13
N LEU A 39 10.18 0.98 -6.97
CA LEU A 39 9.98 -0.41 -6.56
C LEU A 39 8.99 -1.12 -7.50
N TYR A 40 7.84 -0.50 -7.78
CA TYR A 40 6.84 -1.04 -8.69
C TYR A 40 7.36 -1.21 -10.11
N ALA A 41 8.10 -0.22 -10.63
CA ALA A 41 8.69 -0.29 -11.98
C ALA A 41 9.67 -1.46 -12.15
N LYS A 42 10.33 -1.90 -11.07
CA LYS A 42 11.33 -2.99 -11.12
C LYS A 42 10.77 -4.35 -10.72
N GLY A 43 9.85 -4.42 -9.75
CA GLY A 43 9.31 -5.69 -9.24
C GLY A 43 7.90 -6.01 -9.69
N GLY A 44 7.22 -5.06 -10.34
CA GLY A 44 5.89 -5.25 -10.92
C GLY A 44 4.78 -5.41 -9.88
N GLU A 45 3.65 -5.89 -10.36
CA GLU A 45 2.41 -6.05 -9.60
C GLU A 45 2.50 -7.06 -8.45
N GLU A 46 3.38 -8.06 -8.56
CA GLU A 46 3.55 -9.07 -7.51
C GLU A 46 4.04 -8.49 -6.19
N LEU A 47 4.73 -7.34 -6.19
CA LEU A 47 5.08 -6.62 -4.97
C LEU A 47 3.86 -6.05 -4.24
N LEU A 48 2.80 -5.67 -4.97
CA LEU A 48 1.60 -5.07 -4.39
C LEU A 48 0.77 -6.11 -3.62
N LYS A 49 0.81 -7.36 -4.06
CA LYS A 49 0.06 -8.49 -3.51
C LYS A 49 0.71 -9.10 -2.26
N GLN A 50 1.94 -8.74 -1.94
CA GLN A 50 2.64 -9.27 -0.79
C GLN A 50 1.97 -8.83 0.51
N THR A 51 1.94 -9.74 1.47
CA THR A 51 1.43 -9.51 2.81
C THR A 51 2.47 -9.86 3.86
N ASN A 52 2.43 -9.16 4.98
CA ASN A 52 3.29 -9.43 6.11
C ASN A 52 2.68 -10.52 7.02
N ASN A 53 3.30 -10.78 8.18
CA ASN A 53 2.80 -11.80 9.13
C ASN A 53 1.38 -11.53 9.67
N ASP A 54 0.93 -10.28 9.66
CA ASP A 54 -0.43 -9.88 10.06
C ASP A 54 -1.42 -9.91 8.88
N ASN A 55 -0.97 -10.41 7.74
CA ASN A 55 -1.64 -10.34 6.45
C ASN A 55 -1.87 -8.91 5.93
N TRP A 56 -1.09 -7.93 6.42
CA TRP A 56 -1.18 -6.55 5.98
C TRP A 56 -0.48 -6.36 4.64
N THR A 57 -1.20 -5.73 3.72
CA THR A 57 -0.68 -5.26 2.43
C THR A 57 -0.03 -3.87 2.55
N ALA A 58 0.62 -3.40 1.48
CA ALA A 58 1.09 -2.03 1.40
C ALA A 58 -0.04 -0.99 1.61
N LEU A 59 -1.29 -1.32 1.26
CA LEU A 59 -2.42 -0.41 1.45
C LEU A 59 -2.83 -0.26 2.92
N HIS A 60 -2.80 -1.35 3.71
CA HIS A 60 -3.01 -1.27 5.17
C HIS A 60 -2.00 -0.30 5.81
N TRP A 61 -0.73 -0.46 5.45
CA TRP A 61 0.35 0.41 5.92
C TRP A 61 0.19 1.86 5.44
N ALA A 62 -0.23 2.09 4.19
CA ALA A 62 -0.48 3.43 3.66
C ALA A 62 -1.61 4.13 4.42
N VAL A 63 -2.72 3.45 4.70
CA VAL A 63 -3.84 4.00 5.49
C VAL A 63 -3.39 4.34 6.90
N TRP A 64 -2.68 3.42 7.55
CA TRP A 64 -2.20 3.60 8.91
C TRP A 64 -1.16 4.73 9.02
N GLY A 65 -0.26 4.83 8.05
CA GLY A 65 0.71 5.91 7.94
C GLY A 65 0.06 7.26 7.65
N ALA A 66 -0.88 7.30 6.71
CA ALA A 66 -1.64 8.49 6.38
C ALA A 66 -2.42 9.03 7.60
N ALA A 67 -3.06 8.16 8.39
CA ALA A 67 -3.74 8.57 9.63
C ALA A 67 -2.81 9.15 10.71
N ARG A 68 -1.51 8.89 10.62
CA ARG A 68 -0.51 9.38 11.59
C ARG A 68 0.28 10.58 11.10
N HIS A 69 0.45 10.70 9.79
CA HIS A 69 1.35 11.64 9.15
C HIS A 69 0.64 12.59 8.19
N GLY A 70 -0.65 12.38 7.92
CA GLY A 70 -1.47 13.18 7.00
C GLY A 70 -1.12 13.01 5.52
N ASN A 71 -0.45 11.92 5.14
CA ASN A 71 0.01 11.70 3.76
C ASN A 71 -0.81 10.61 3.05
N SER A 72 -1.88 11.02 2.36
CA SER A 72 -2.79 10.16 1.61
C SER A 72 -2.29 9.81 0.18
N ALA A 73 -1.16 10.34 -0.25
CA ALA A 73 -0.67 10.18 -1.61
C ALA A 73 -0.32 8.71 -1.94
N ALA A 74 0.24 7.98 -0.97
CA ALA A 74 0.51 6.55 -1.13
C ALA A 74 -0.78 5.72 -1.28
N VAL A 75 -1.86 6.08 -0.56
CA VAL A 75 -3.17 5.41 -0.70
C VAL A 75 -3.69 5.58 -2.12
N SER A 76 -3.68 6.81 -2.63
CA SER A 76 -4.12 7.11 -4.00
C SER A 76 -3.31 6.36 -5.05
N GLN A 77 -1.98 6.31 -4.89
CA GLN A 77 -1.11 5.64 -5.85
C GLN A 77 -1.30 4.12 -5.85
N LEU A 78 -1.39 3.48 -4.68
CA LEU A 78 -1.61 2.04 -4.57
C LEU A 78 -2.94 1.63 -5.21
N LEU A 79 -4.00 2.37 -4.93
CA LEU A 79 -5.33 2.12 -5.51
C LEU A 79 -5.38 2.37 -7.02
N LYS A 80 -4.56 3.29 -7.53
CA LYS A 80 -4.41 3.51 -8.98
C LYS A 80 -3.74 2.32 -9.67
N TRP A 81 -2.79 1.67 -9.01
CA TRP A 81 -2.09 0.51 -9.57
C TRP A 81 -2.88 -0.78 -9.40
N TYR A 82 -3.50 -0.98 -8.23
CA TYR A 82 -4.19 -2.21 -7.90
C TYR A 82 -5.37 -1.93 -6.93
N PRO A 83 -6.55 -1.57 -7.48
CA PRO A 83 -7.75 -1.30 -6.69
C PRO A 83 -8.20 -2.45 -5.78
N GLU A 84 -7.96 -3.70 -6.20
CA GLU A 84 -8.35 -4.94 -5.50
C GLU A 84 -7.69 -5.08 -4.12
N LEU A 85 -6.70 -4.24 -3.79
CA LEU A 85 -6.13 -4.16 -2.45
C LEU A 85 -7.16 -3.77 -1.38
N LEU A 86 -8.29 -3.14 -1.75
CA LEU A 86 -9.36 -2.78 -0.83
C LEU A 86 -10.05 -3.98 -0.19
N ASP A 87 -10.07 -5.12 -0.88
CA ASP A 87 -10.81 -6.30 -0.45
C ASP A 87 -9.97 -7.28 0.37
N ILE A 88 -8.67 -7.01 0.52
CA ILE A 88 -7.75 -7.91 1.23
C ILE A 88 -7.92 -7.68 2.73
N GLU A 89 -8.34 -8.72 3.45
CA GLU A 89 -8.49 -8.69 4.90
C GLU A 89 -7.17 -9.05 5.60
N ASP A 90 -6.88 -8.37 6.71
CA ASP A 90 -5.84 -8.78 7.65
C ASP A 90 -6.25 -10.01 8.48
N ASN A 91 -5.37 -10.46 9.37
CA ASN A 91 -5.65 -11.60 10.26
C ASN A 91 -6.83 -11.37 11.24
N ASP A 92 -7.24 -10.13 11.47
CA ASP A 92 -8.39 -9.77 12.30
C ASP A 92 -9.69 -9.66 11.46
N GLY A 93 -9.63 -9.96 10.16
CA GLY A 93 -10.75 -9.80 9.23
C GLY A 93 -11.06 -8.33 8.95
N LYS A 94 -10.05 -7.45 8.99
CA LYS A 94 -10.19 -6.02 8.69
C LYS A 94 -9.58 -5.71 7.34
N THR A 95 -10.36 -5.02 6.52
CA THR A 95 -9.89 -4.45 5.26
C THR A 95 -9.17 -3.12 5.50
N PRO A 96 -8.39 -2.62 4.52
CA PRO A 96 -7.86 -1.26 4.57
C PRO A 96 -8.97 -0.20 4.71
N TRP A 97 -10.16 -0.48 4.19
CA TRP A 97 -11.33 0.36 4.37
C TRP A 97 -11.79 0.43 5.83
N ASP A 98 -11.92 -0.73 6.49
CA ASP A 98 -12.29 -0.79 7.92
C ASP A 98 -11.30 0.00 8.79
N LEU A 99 -10.02 -0.04 8.44
CA LEU A 99 -8.99 0.77 9.10
C LEU A 99 -9.23 2.27 8.87
N ALA A 100 -9.51 2.69 7.64
CA ALA A 100 -9.75 4.10 7.32
C ALA A 100 -10.98 4.67 8.07
N GLU A 101 -12.06 3.90 8.18
CA GLU A 101 -13.24 4.28 8.97
C GLU A 101 -12.91 4.42 10.46
N ARG A 102 -12.14 3.47 11.01
CA ARG A 102 -11.74 3.49 12.43
C ARG A 102 -10.89 4.70 12.77
N TYR A 103 -10.01 5.12 11.86
CA TYR A 103 -9.13 6.27 12.08
C TYR A 103 -9.79 7.62 11.75
N ASN A 104 -11.06 7.62 11.32
CA ASN A 104 -11.89 8.80 11.07
C ASN A 104 -11.22 9.84 10.13
N GLU A 105 -10.49 9.34 9.12
CA GLU A 105 -9.81 10.16 8.12
C GLU A 105 -10.73 10.39 6.91
N ALA A 106 -11.49 11.49 6.95
CA ALA A 106 -12.46 11.84 5.92
C ALA A 106 -11.84 11.94 4.52
N GLU A 107 -10.56 12.31 4.42
CA GLU A 107 -9.83 12.38 3.16
C GLU A 107 -9.56 10.98 2.59
N ILE A 108 -9.01 10.07 3.40
CA ILE A 108 -8.70 8.69 2.99
C ILE A 108 -9.99 7.96 2.60
N GLY A 109 -11.03 8.08 3.43
CA GLY A 109 -12.35 7.51 3.13
C GLY A 109 -12.93 8.07 1.83
N GLY A 110 -12.73 9.37 1.56
CA GLY A 110 -13.12 10.00 0.30
C GLY A 110 -12.39 9.42 -0.92
N ILE A 111 -11.06 9.23 -0.83
CA ILE A 111 -10.24 8.64 -1.89
C ILE A 111 -10.71 7.22 -2.19
N MET A 112 -10.84 6.39 -1.15
CA MET A 112 -11.27 5.00 -1.30
C MET A 112 -12.69 4.92 -1.86
N ALA A 113 -13.62 5.75 -1.37
CA ALA A 113 -15.02 5.76 -1.84
C ALA A 113 -15.15 6.09 -3.32
N ASN A 114 -14.31 7.01 -3.79
CA ASN A 114 -14.31 7.42 -5.19
C ASN A 114 -13.78 6.30 -6.10
N ILE A 115 -12.73 5.59 -5.68
CA ILE A 115 -12.18 4.44 -6.42
C ILE A 115 -13.20 3.30 -6.48
N ASN A 116 -13.81 2.95 -5.33
CA ASN A 116 -14.78 1.85 -5.26
C ASN A 116 -16.02 2.12 -6.16
N LYS A 117 -16.55 3.35 -6.14
CA LYS A 117 -17.63 3.75 -7.06
C LYS A 117 -17.22 3.64 -8.53
N CYS A 118 -15.97 3.91 -8.89
CA CYS A 118 -15.50 3.74 -10.26
C CYS A 118 -15.49 2.27 -10.72
N GLN A 119 -15.34 1.31 -9.81
CA GLN A 119 -15.43 -0.13 -10.12
C GLN A 119 -16.88 -0.58 -10.33
N GLU A 120 -17.84 -0.07 -9.54
CA GLU A 120 -19.26 -0.41 -9.66
C GLU A 120 -19.93 0.10 -10.95
N ILE A 121 -19.33 1.07 -11.65
CA ILE A 121 -19.89 1.69 -12.88
C ILE A 121 -19.41 0.97 -14.16
N GLN A 122 -18.59 -0.07 -14.09
CA GLN A 122 -18.09 -0.82 -15.28
C GLN A 122 -19.03 -1.93 -15.79
N PHE A 123 -20.35 -1.76 -15.73
CA PHE A 123 -21.33 -2.68 -16.35
C PHE A 123 -21.93 -2.14 -17.65
#